data_AF-A0A5N5Q8U7-F1
#
_entry.id   AF-A0A5N5Q8U7-F1
#
_cell.length_a   1.000
_cell.length_b   1.000
_cell.length_c   1.000
_cell.angle_alpha   90.00
_cell.angle_beta   90.00
_cell.angle_gamma   90.00
#
_symmetry.space_group_name_H-M   'P 1'
#
loop_
_entity.id
_entity.type
_entity.pdbx_description
1 polymer ?
#
loop_
_entity_poly.entity_id
_entity_poly.type
_entity_poly.pdbx_seq_one_letter_code
_entity_poly.pdbx_strand_id
1 'polypeptide(L)'
;MNHDESSLTGASQVQLDMLSQLNQMSLDKRKDPGTSRMQYIVGDNLTNIRGLGLQQLKQSGLNSFDRNDWIIWVPGWFHLLMNFGRAIYFEHYGTNMGLLLARDVSTLNWSGLNKPTRNKGPDFHTLDEALHIILEARYQGL
;
A
#
# COMPACT_ATOMS: atom_id res chain seq x y z
N MET A 1 -19.29 3.60 5.24
CA MET A 1 -19.85 4.73 4.47
C MET A 1 -19.23 4.70 3.08
N ASN A 2 -19.94 5.16 2.04
CA ASN A 2 -19.45 5.09 0.66
C ASN A 2 -18.96 6.49 0.27
N HIS A 3 -17.68 6.78 0.51
CA HIS A 3 -17.05 8.07 0.19
C HIS A 3 -16.29 7.95 -1.13
N ASP A 4 -16.24 9.04 -1.90
CA ASP A 4 -15.35 9.09 -3.06
C ASP A 4 -13.91 9.36 -2.61
N GLU A 5 -13.22 8.29 -2.19
CA GLU A 5 -11.83 8.33 -1.72
C GLU A 5 -10.83 8.77 -2.79
N SER A 6 -11.25 8.81 -4.06
CA SER A 6 -10.44 9.35 -5.15
C SER A 6 -10.35 10.89 -5.11
N SER A 7 -11.26 11.57 -4.40
CA SER A 7 -11.30 13.02 -4.24
C SER A 7 -10.73 13.48 -2.89
N LEU A 8 -10.29 14.75 -2.81
CA LEU A 8 -9.88 15.35 -1.53
C LEU A 8 -11.06 15.50 -0.57
N THR A 9 -12.26 15.81 -1.08
CA THR A 9 -13.47 15.92 -0.26
C THR A 9 -13.82 14.58 0.40
N GLY A 10 -13.81 13.49 -0.35
CA GLY A 10 -14.06 12.16 0.19
C GLY A 10 -12.95 11.71 1.15
N ALA A 11 -11.68 11.99 0.84
CA ALA A 11 -10.59 11.75 1.79
C ALA A 11 -10.77 12.50 3.12
N SER A 12 -11.28 13.74 3.09
CA SER A 12 -11.61 14.50 4.29
C SER A 12 -12.75 13.84 5.10
N GLN A 13 -13.77 13.30 4.41
CA GLN A 13 -14.86 12.57 5.05
C GLN A 13 -14.36 11.28 5.71
N VAL A 14 -13.49 10.52 5.04
CA VAL A 14 -12.82 9.35 5.62
C VAL A 14 -12.03 9.73 6.88
N GLN A 15 -11.31 10.85 6.86
CA GLN A 15 -10.57 11.32 8.04
C GLN A 15 -11.51 11.65 9.22
N LEU A 16 -12.67 12.27 8.95
CA LEU A 16 -13.67 12.56 9.98
C LEU A 16 -14.30 11.28 10.54
N ASP A 17 -14.60 10.30 9.67
CA ASP A 17 -15.10 8.99 10.08
C ASP A 17 -14.09 8.24 10.93
N MET A 18 -12.80 8.29 10.57
CA MET A 18 -11.71 7.73 11.37
C MET A 18 -11.69 8.36 12.76
N LEU A 19 -11.73 9.69 12.86
CA LEU A 19 -11.78 10.39 14.15
C LEU A 19 -13.03 10.04 14.97
N SER A 20 -14.16 9.85 14.30
CA SER A 20 -15.40 9.40 14.92
C SER A 20 -15.26 7.99 15.52
N GLN A 21 -14.70 7.05 14.75
CA GLN A 21 -14.45 5.68 15.20
C GLN A 21 -13.45 5.62 16.38
N LEU A 22 -12.47 6.52 16.40
CA LEU A 22 -11.51 6.65 17.51
C LEU A 22 -12.07 7.43 18.71
N ASN A 23 -13.33 7.89 18.66
CA ASN A 23 -13.97 8.72 19.68
C ASN A 23 -13.17 10.02 19.97
N GLN A 24 -12.66 10.65 18.91
CA GLN A 24 -11.85 11.88 18.94
C GLN A 24 -12.60 13.10 18.39
N MET A 25 -13.93 13.07 18.40
CA MET A 25 -14.74 14.17 17.85
C MET A 25 -14.96 15.32 18.83
N SER A 26 -14.81 15.10 20.14
CA SER A 26 -14.95 16.15 21.15
C SER A 26 -13.69 17.03 21.24
N LEU A 27 -13.88 18.32 21.58
CA LEU A 27 -12.78 19.28 21.68
C LEU A 27 -11.69 18.83 22.67
N ASP A 28 -12.07 18.26 23.81
CA ASP A 28 -11.10 17.78 24.80
C ASP A 28 -10.25 16.63 24.28
N LYS A 29 -10.81 15.74 23.45
CA LYS A 29 -10.06 14.63 22.84
C LYS A 29 -9.15 15.08 21.70
N ARG A 30 -9.42 16.23 21.09
CA ARG A 30 -8.62 16.82 20.00
C ARG A 30 -7.41 17.62 20.50
N LYS A 31 -7.41 18.01 21.77
CA LYS A 31 -6.27 18.73 22.39
C LYS A 31 -4.98 17.92 22.33
N ASP A 32 -5.04 16.62 22.66
CA ASP A 32 -3.84 15.76 22.69
C ASP A 32 -3.17 15.63 21.31
N PRO A 33 -3.88 15.26 20.22
CA PRO A 33 -3.28 15.30 18.88
C PRO A 33 -2.80 16.71 18.48
N GLY A 34 -3.56 17.75 18.83
CA GLY A 34 -3.19 19.14 18.50
C GLY A 34 -2.01 19.73 19.28
N THR A 35 -1.44 19.04 20.27
CA THR A 35 -0.39 19.60 21.14
C THR A 35 0.78 18.66 21.42
N SER A 36 0.53 17.35 21.61
CA SER A 36 1.52 16.41 22.13
C SER A 36 1.66 15.12 21.32
N ARG A 37 0.63 14.72 20.58
CA ARG A 37 0.60 13.41 19.92
C ARG A 37 0.65 13.52 18.41
N MET A 38 1.63 12.83 17.81
CA MET A 38 1.65 12.56 16.38
C MET A 38 1.00 11.19 16.09
N GLN A 39 0.24 11.10 15.01
CA GLN A 39 -0.37 9.88 14.52
C GLN A 39 0.23 9.51 13.17
N TYR A 40 0.87 8.36 13.10
CA TYR A 40 1.33 7.79 11.84
C TYR A 40 0.17 7.08 11.15
N ILE A 41 -0.06 7.41 9.88
CA ILE A 41 -1.03 6.72 9.02
C ILE A 41 -0.26 6.12 7.85
N VAL A 42 -0.25 4.79 7.80
CA VAL A 42 0.37 4.02 6.72
C VAL A 42 -0.68 3.69 5.69
N GLY A 43 -0.43 4.01 4.43
CA GLY A 43 -1.35 3.72 3.34
C GLY A 43 -0.63 3.59 2.01
N ASP A 44 -1.37 3.24 0.96
CA ASP A 44 -0.84 3.22 -0.39
C ASP A 44 -0.42 4.63 -0.88
N ASN A 45 0.14 4.71 -2.09
CA ASN A 45 0.60 5.98 -2.63
C ASN A 45 -0.54 7.02 -2.77
N LEU A 46 -1.74 6.56 -3.12
CA LEU A 46 -2.90 7.44 -3.26
C LEU A 46 -3.28 8.05 -1.91
N THR A 47 -3.33 7.24 -0.85
CA THR A 47 -3.59 7.68 0.52
C THR A 47 -2.61 8.76 0.95
N ASN A 48 -1.32 8.58 0.67
CA ASN A 48 -0.28 9.56 1.02
C ASN A 48 -0.46 10.89 0.27
N ILE A 49 -0.69 10.83 -1.04
CA ILE A 49 -0.91 12.03 -1.86
C ILE A 49 -2.15 12.80 -1.38
N ARG A 50 -3.24 12.09 -1.07
CA ARG A 50 -4.49 12.70 -0.60
C ARG A 50 -4.32 13.30 0.80
N GLY A 51 -3.64 12.59 1.69
CA GLY A 51 -3.35 13.06 3.03
C GLY A 51 -2.51 14.33 3.07
N LEU A 52 -1.43 14.37 2.29
CA LEU A 52 -0.59 15.56 2.12
C LEU A 52 -1.36 16.70 1.47
N GLY A 53 -2.18 16.41 0.46
CA GLY A 53 -3.06 17.41 -0.18
C GLY A 53 -4.05 18.03 0.81
N LEU A 54 -4.62 17.23 1.72
CA LEU A 54 -5.50 17.73 2.78
C LEU A 54 -4.76 18.65 3.77
N GLN A 55 -3.54 18.28 4.18
CA GLN A 55 -2.71 19.15 5.02
C GLN A 55 -2.42 20.49 4.33
N GLN A 56 -2.07 20.47 3.05
CA GLN A 56 -1.84 21.69 2.26
C GLN A 56 -3.09 22.58 2.19
N LEU A 57 -4.26 22.00 1.91
CA LEU A 57 -5.52 22.75 1.88
C LEU A 57 -5.89 23.35 3.25
N LYS A 58 -5.53 22.66 4.34
CA LYS A 58 -5.87 23.06 5.70
C LYS A 58 -4.83 23.96 6.36
N GLN A 59 -3.77 24.39 5.66
CA GLN A 59 -2.67 25.18 6.25
C GLN A 59 -3.11 26.49 6.92
N SER A 60 -4.23 27.07 6.51
CA SER A 60 -4.79 28.28 7.13
C SER A 60 -5.52 28.03 8.46
N GLY A 61 -5.59 26.78 8.92
CA GLY A 61 -6.21 26.40 10.19
C GLY A 61 -5.58 27.10 11.40
N LEU A 62 -6.43 27.46 12.36
CA LEU A 62 -6.05 28.26 13.52
C LEU A 62 -5.13 27.53 14.49
N ASN A 63 -5.15 26.19 14.50
CA ASN A 63 -4.34 25.36 15.37
C ASN A 63 -3.80 24.13 14.63
N SER A 64 -2.86 23.43 15.27
CA SER A 64 -2.21 22.23 14.72
C SER A 64 -3.19 21.10 14.39
N PHE A 65 -4.27 20.96 15.18
CA PHE A 65 -5.32 19.97 14.91
C PHE A 65 -6.06 20.26 13.59
N ASP A 66 -6.51 21.50 13.40
CA ASP A 66 -7.26 21.94 12.22
C ASP A 66 -6.42 21.86 10.94
N ARG A 67 -5.10 22.10 11.05
CA ARG A 67 -4.15 21.97 9.94
C ARG A 67 -3.77 20.53 9.62
N ASN A 68 -4.20 19.56 10.43
CA ASN A 68 -3.74 18.16 10.37
C ASN A 68 -2.22 17.98 10.61
N ASP A 69 -1.53 18.92 11.26
CA ASP A 69 -0.07 18.82 11.46
C ASP A 69 0.32 17.59 12.29
N TRP A 70 -0.61 17.10 13.11
CA TRP A 70 -0.45 15.93 13.97
C TRP A 70 -0.45 14.60 13.22
N ILE A 71 -0.79 14.57 11.92
CA ILE A 71 -0.77 13.35 11.12
C ILE A 71 0.53 13.27 10.33
N ILE A 72 1.22 12.13 10.42
CA ILE A 72 2.38 11.81 9.58
C ILE A 72 1.96 10.72 8.60
N TRP A 73 1.93 11.09 7.32
CA TRP A 73 1.63 10.16 6.23
C TRP A 73 2.87 9.33 5.89
N VAL A 74 2.74 8.01 6.01
CA VAL A 74 3.82 7.06 5.75
C VAL A 74 3.47 6.23 4.52
N PRO A 75 4.33 6.21 3.48
CA PRO A 75 4.16 5.31 2.36
C PRO A 75 4.21 3.85 2.83
N GLY A 76 3.15 3.12 2.54
CA GLY A 76 3.02 1.69 2.78
C GLY A 76 3.95 0.94 1.83
N TRP A 77 5.15 0.62 2.32
CA TRP A 77 6.17 -0.14 1.59
C TRP A 77 5.66 -1.47 1.05
N PHE A 78 4.70 -2.09 1.74
CA PHE A 78 4.09 -3.35 1.31
C PHE A 78 3.48 -3.24 -0.10
N HIS A 79 2.77 -2.16 -0.42
CA HIS A 79 2.19 -1.97 -1.76
C HIS A 79 3.25 -1.76 -2.84
N LEU A 80 4.40 -1.16 -2.48
CA LEU A 80 5.54 -1.06 -3.38
C LEU A 80 6.16 -2.42 -3.64
N LEU A 81 6.33 -3.25 -2.60
CA LEU A 81 6.80 -4.63 -2.73
C LEU A 81 5.86 -5.47 -3.61
N MET A 82 4.55 -5.35 -3.40
CA MET A 82 3.54 -6.01 -4.23
C MET A 82 3.66 -5.62 -5.71
N ASN A 83 3.75 -4.32 -5.98
CA ASN A 83 3.88 -3.81 -7.34
C ASN A 83 5.21 -4.22 -7.98
N PHE A 84 6.29 -4.22 -7.21
CA PHE A 84 7.61 -4.61 -7.68
C PHE A 84 7.68 -6.10 -8.00
N GLY A 85 7.20 -6.96 -7.09
CA GLY A 85 7.08 -8.40 -7.35
C GLY A 85 6.25 -8.67 -8.60
N ARG A 86 5.09 -8.02 -8.74
CA ARG A 86 4.24 -8.15 -9.93
C ARG A 86 4.96 -7.70 -11.21
N ALA A 87 5.77 -6.64 -11.16
CA ALA A 87 6.57 -6.20 -12.29
C ALA A 87 7.62 -7.25 -12.68
N ILE A 88 8.38 -7.77 -11.71
CA ILE A 88 9.34 -8.88 -11.92
C ILE A 88 8.63 -10.06 -12.57
N TYR A 89 7.48 -10.46 -12.01
CA TYR A 89 6.71 -11.59 -12.50
C TYR A 89 6.37 -11.41 -13.98
N PHE A 90 5.72 -10.31 -14.36
CA PHE A 90 5.27 -10.13 -15.75
C PHE A 90 6.40 -9.88 -16.75
N GLU A 91 7.47 -9.19 -16.33
CA GLU A 91 8.62 -8.92 -17.20
C GLU A 91 9.45 -10.17 -17.46
N HIS A 92 9.56 -11.06 -16.45
CA HIS A 92 10.41 -12.24 -16.53
C HIS A 92 9.64 -13.56 -16.68
N TYR A 93 8.30 -13.52 -16.80
CA TYR A 93 7.51 -14.76 -16.94
C TYR A 93 7.91 -15.54 -18.19
N GLY A 94 7.84 -14.88 -19.35
CA GLY A 94 8.32 -15.43 -20.61
C GLY A 94 7.62 -16.72 -21.05
N THR A 95 8.40 -17.61 -21.67
CA THR A 95 7.96 -18.93 -22.14
C THR A 95 8.69 -20.04 -21.39
N ASN A 96 8.24 -21.28 -21.52
CA ASN A 96 8.89 -22.43 -20.88
C ASN A 96 10.23 -22.81 -21.55
N MET A 97 10.69 -22.06 -22.56
CA MET A 97 11.99 -22.27 -23.21
C MET A 97 13.03 -21.33 -22.59
N GLY A 98 14.11 -21.89 -22.05
CA GLY A 98 15.22 -21.14 -21.43
C GLY A 98 15.09 -20.97 -19.90
N LEU A 99 15.85 -20.02 -19.33
CA LEU A 99 15.91 -19.73 -17.88
C LEU A 99 14.88 -18.66 -17.46
N LEU A 100 13.62 -18.85 -17.86
CA LEU A 100 12.52 -17.91 -17.59
C LEU A 100 11.60 -18.45 -16.49
N LEU A 101 10.86 -17.55 -15.84
CA LEU A 101 10.08 -17.90 -14.65
C LEU A 101 9.02 -18.97 -14.96
N ALA A 102 8.48 -19.01 -16.18
CA ALA A 102 7.51 -20.02 -16.60
C ALA A 102 8.10 -21.45 -16.60
N ARG A 103 9.39 -21.63 -16.94
CA ARG A 103 10.07 -22.94 -16.80
C ARG A 103 10.14 -23.33 -15.33
N ASP A 104 10.58 -22.43 -14.47
CA ASP A 104 10.84 -22.73 -13.06
C ASP A 104 9.53 -23.02 -12.32
N VAL A 105 8.50 -22.22 -12.56
CA VAL A 105 7.13 -22.44 -12.05
C VAL A 105 6.59 -23.80 -12.51
N SER A 106 6.80 -24.17 -13.78
CA SER A 106 6.39 -25.48 -14.30
C SER A 106 7.21 -26.64 -13.71
N THR A 107 8.50 -26.44 -13.47
CA THR A 107 9.42 -27.47 -12.95
C THR A 107 9.14 -27.76 -11.48
N LEU A 108 8.90 -26.69 -10.70
CA LEU A 108 8.55 -26.76 -9.29
C LEU A 108 7.04 -27.01 -9.05
N ASN A 109 6.24 -27.03 -10.14
CA ASN A 109 4.79 -27.23 -10.12
C ASN A 109 4.05 -26.26 -9.18
N TRP A 110 4.41 -24.97 -9.22
CA TRP A 110 3.88 -23.97 -8.28
C TRP A 110 2.45 -23.56 -8.65
N SER A 111 1.49 -23.91 -7.79
CA SER A 111 0.09 -23.53 -7.99
C SER A 111 -0.10 -22.01 -7.87
N GLY A 112 -1.02 -21.44 -8.67
CA GLY A 112 -1.33 -20.01 -8.62
C GLY A 112 -0.42 -19.09 -9.45
N LEU A 113 0.70 -19.59 -9.96
CA LEU A 113 1.65 -18.82 -10.78
C LEU A 113 1.65 -19.21 -12.27
N ASN A 114 0.77 -20.11 -12.70
CA ASN A 114 0.84 -20.73 -14.03
C ASN A 114 0.36 -19.84 -15.19
N LYS A 115 -0.35 -18.72 -14.93
CA LYS A 115 -0.75 -17.66 -15.89
C LYS A 115 -1.76 -16.66 -15.27
N PRO A 116 -1.36 -15.76 -14.37
CA PRO A 116 -2.17 -14.63 -13.93
C PRO A 116 -2.39 -13.65 -15.08
N THR A 117 -3.59 -13.07 -15.15
CA THR A 117 -3.89 -11.99 -16.10
C THR A 117 -3.38 -10.67 -15.56
N ARG A 118 -3.13 -9.69 -16.46
CA ARG A 118 -2.68 -8.36 -16.04
C ARG A 118 -3.67 -7.69 -15.08
N ASN A 119 -4.97 -7.96 -15.18
CA ASN A 119 -5.97 -7.33 -14.30
C ASN A 119 -5.99 -7.92 -12.88
N LYS A 120 -5.68 -9.21 -12.71
CA LYS A 120 -5.69 -9.87 -11.40
C LYS A 120 -4.31 -9.91 -10.76
N GLY A 121 -3.25 -10.07 -11.55
CA GLY A 121 -1.90 -10.35 -11.07
C GLY A 121 -1.79 -11.71 -10.37
N PRO A 122 -0.57 -12.20 -10.11
CA PRO A 122 -0.35 -13.33 -9.21
C PRO A 122 -0.74 -12.95 -7.78
N ASP A 123 -1.11 -13.95 -6.98
CA ASP A 123 -1.20 -13.78 -5.53
C ASP A 123 0.16 -13.38 -4.97
N PHE A 124 0.23 -12.29 -4.20
CA PHE A 124 1.52 -11.74 -3.78
C PHE A 124 2.24 -12.66 -2.80
N HIS A 125 1.53 -13.32 -1.89
CA HIS A 125 2.15 -14.22 -0.93
C HIS A 125 2.81 -15.41 -1.65
N THR A 126 2.08 -16.01 -2.58
CA THR A 126 2.58 -17.09 -3.44
C THR A 126 3.78 -16.63 -4.27
N LEU A 127 3.71 -15.41 -4.83
CA LEU A 127 4.80 -14.87 -5.64
C LEU A 127 6.05 -14.58 -4.83
N ASP A 128 5.90 -13.97 -3.65
CA ASP A 128 7.01 -13.62 -2.76
C ASP A 128 7.78 -14.88 -2.35
N GLU A 129 7.07 -15.92 -1.91
CA GLU A 129 7.68 -17.22 -1.59
C GLU A 129 8.39 -17.83 -2.83
N ALA A 130 7.73 -17.79 -3.99
CA ALA A 130 8.28 -18.34 -5.23
C ALA A 130 9.56 -17.67 -5.69
N LEU A 131 9.63 -16.35 -5.64
CA LEU A 131 10.83 -15.63 -6.06
C LEU A 131 12.03 -15.99 -5.19
N HIS A 132 11.85 -16.16 -3.89
CA HIS A 132 12.95 -16.54 -2.99
C HIS A 132 13.45 -17.96 -3.27
N ILE A 133 12.55 -18.94 -3.37
CA ILE A 133 12.93 -20.34 -3.64
C ILE A 133 13.54 -20.49 -5.03
N ILE A 134 12.96 -19.86 -6.05
CA ILE A 134 13.51 -19.91 -7.42
C ILE A 134 14.89 -19.28 -7.48
N LEU A 135 15.10 -18.16 -6.77
CA LEU A 135 16.41 -17.52 -6.70
C LEU A 135 17.44 -18.42 -6.02
N GLU A 136 17.10 -19.00 -4.87
CA GLU A 136 17.97 -19.93 -4.15
C GLU A 136 18.31 -21.17 -4.99
N ALA A 137 17.31 -21.76 -5.63
CA ALA A 137 17.44 -22.86 -6.56
C ALA A 137 18.45 -22.55 -7.68
N ARG A 138 18.31 -21.39 -8.33
CA ARG A 138 19.22 -20.94 -9.39
C ARG A 138 20.65 -20.73 -8.87
N TYR A 139 20.82 -20.19 -7.67
CA TYR A 139 22.14 -20.06 -7.05
C TYR A 139 22.79 -21.41 -6.72
N GLN A 140 21.98 -22.42 -6.38
CA GLN A 140 22.44 -23.78 -6.07
C GLN A 140 22.61 -24.67 -7.31
N GLY A 141 22.22 -24.19 -8.51
CA GLY A 141 22.47 -24.86 -9.79
C GLY A 141 21.33 -25.70 -10.36
N LEU A 142 20.07 -25.39 -10.00
CA LEU A 142 18.89 -25.87 -10.74
C LEU A 142 18.80 -25.27 -12.16
#